data_AF-A0A6B2TJF2-F1
#
_entry.id   AF-A0A6B2TJF2-F1
#
_cell.length_a   1.000
_cell.length_b   1.000
_cell.length_c   1.000
_cell.angle_alpha   90.00
_cell.angle_beta   90.00
_cell.angle_gamma   90.00
#
_symmetry.space_group_name_H-M   'P 1'
#
loop_
_entity.id
_entity.type
_entity.pdbx_description
1 polymer ?
#
loop_
_entity_poly.entity_id
_entity_poly.type
_entity_poly.pdbx_seq_one_letter_code
_entity_poly.pdbx_strand_id
1 'polypeptide(L)'
;MLAGAALTGAAPAGAVPRGDERASGPVAPGVQYRYFDVAGSHGEARVHMLDVDLRDPRTSVGLLYPGKVAARAPVSALADGAGAVGGINGDFFNITETQHPGVEATGAPVGPAITGGHALKGAVPNGQRFGPAMPPGVTTEAVLGVGYDRRARLDRLTLDGWIRTKGARLPLGGLNQYALPVGSVGAFTGDWGSASRVRTTCGTDTNRGAPCSTDTHEVTVRDGRVVASADTPGTGPIARGTTVLV
;
A
#
# COMPACT_ATOMS: atom_id res chain seq x y z
N MET A 1 -41.77 -16.18 -11.69
CA MET A 1 -41.03 -15.03 -12.25
C MET A 1 -39.63 -15.06 -11.67
N LEU A 2 -38.61 -15.37 -12.47
CA LEU A 2 -37.20 -15.23 -12.07
C LEU A 2 -36.74 -13.84 -12.48
N ALA A 3 -36.34 -13.02 -11.50
CA ALA A 3 -35.66 -11.75 -11.74
C ALA A 3 -34.16 -12.02 -11.81
N GLY A 4 -33.58 -11.89 -13.00
CA GLY A 4 -32.13 -11.91 -13.20
C GLY A 4 -31.54 -10.53 -12.93
N ALA A 5 -30.65 -10.44 -11.95
CA ALA A 5 -29.83 -9.25 -11.74
C ALA A 5 -28.69 -9.23 -12.76
N ALA A 6 -28.68 -8.24 -13.64
CA ALA A 6 -27.56 -7.98 -14.53
C ALA A 6 -26.44 -7.31 -13.73
N LEU A 7 -25.29 -7.99 -13.61
CA LEU A 7 -24.03 -7.40 -13.18
C LEU A 7 -23.57 -6.44 -14.28
N THR A 8 -23.74 -5.14 -14.06
CA THR A 8 -23.09 -4.12 -14.89
C THR A 8 -21.61 -4.09 -14.54
N GLY A 9 -20.84 -5.02 -15.13
CA GLY A 9 -19.39 -4.89 -15.18
C GLY A 9 -19.04 -3.57 -15.87
N ALA A 10 -18.14 -2.79 -15.26
CA ALA A 10 -17.56 -1.63 -15.93
C ALA A 10 -17.06 -2.07 -17.31
N ALA A 11 -17.47 -1.36 -18.36
CA ALA A 11 -16.93 -1.59 -19.69
C ALA A 11 -15.39 -1.55 -19.59
N PRO A 12 -14.67 -2.48 -20.25
CA PRO A 12 -13.22 -2.35 -20.33
C PRO A 12 -12.92 -0.95 -20.86
N ALA A 13 -12.01 -0.23 -20.20
CA ALA A 13 -11.50 1.02 -20.74
C ALA A 13 -11.07 0.71 -22.18
N GLY A 14 -11.73 1.35 -23.16
CA GLY A 14 -11.44 1.11 -24.57
C GLY A 14 -9.95 1.25 -24.78
N ALA A 15 -9.31 0.24 -25.36
CA ALA A 15 -7.90 0.29 -25.64
C ALA A 15 -7.64 1.54 -26.49
N VAL A 16 -6.91 2.52 -25.94
CA VAL A 16 -6.51 3.70 -26.71
C VAL A 16 -5.71 3.18 -27.90
N PRO A 17 -6.00 3.62 -29.15
CA PRO A 17 -5.22 3.22 -30.31
C PRO A 17 -3.75 3.45 -29.99
N ARG A 18 -2.96 2.38 -29.96
CA ARG A 18 -1.51 2.51 -29.83
C ARG A 18 -1.04 3.25 -31.07
N GLY A 19 -0.30 4.35 -30.89
CA GLY A 19 0.47 4.90 -32.00
C GLY A 19 1.52 3.89 -32.47
N ASP A 20 2.20 4.21 -33.56
CA ASP A 20 3.24 3.34 -34.11
C ASP A 20 4.30 3.03 -33.04
N GLU A 21 4.61 1.74 -32.85
CA GLU A 21 5.67 1.30 -31.95
C GLU A 21 6.99 1.93 -32.40
N ARG A 22 7.63 2.68 -31.51
CA ARG A 22 8.84 3.44 -31.84
C ARG A 22 10.10 2.64 -31.59
N ALA A 23 10.11 1.78 -30.58
CA ALA A 23 11.12 0.75 -30.39
C ALA A 23 10.62 -0.39 -29.50
N SER A 24 11.15 -1.59 -29.74
CA SER A 24 11.03 -2.75 -28.87
C SER A 24 12.31 -3.57 -28.83
N GLY A 25 12.54 -4.26 -27.72
CA GLY A 25 13.68 -5.16 -27.56
C GLY A 25 13.58 -6.05 -26.31
N PRO A 26 14.21 -7.24 -26.34
CA PRO A 26 14.32 -8.07 -25.16
C PRO A 26 15.20 -7.40 -24.10
N VAL A 27 14.78 -7.45 -22.83
CA VAL A 27 15.57 -6.97 -21.69
C VAL A 27 16.22 -8.15 -20.97
N ALA A 28 15.45 -9.22 -20.78
CA ALA A 28 15.87 -10.46 -20.14
C ALA A 28 14.95 -11.61 -20.65
N PRO A 29 15.28 -12.88 -20.37
CA PRO A 29 14.35 -13.97 -20.67
C PRO A 29 12.95 -13.72 -20.05
N GLY A 30 11.92 -13.80 -20.89
CA GLY A 30 10.53 -13.53 -20.49
C GLY A 30 10.19 -12.06 -20.25
N VAL A 31 11.09 -11.10 -20.55
CA VAL A 31 10.84 -9.66 -20.36
C VAL A 31 11.22 -8.87 -21.60
N GLN A 32 10.26 -8.08 -22.11
CA GLN A 32 10.46 -7.18 -23.24
C GLN A 32 10.19 -5.73 -22.83
N TYR A 33 10.96 -4.80 -23.38
CA TYR A 33 10.68 -3.39 -23.27
C TYR A 33 10.16 -2.86 -24.61
N ARG A 34 9.15 -2.00 -24.56
CA ARG A 34 8.68 -1.23 -25.70
C ARG A 34 8.32 0.18 -25.28
N TYR A 35 8.42 1.12 -26.22
CA TYR A 35 7.80 2.43 -26.05
C TYR A 35 7.09 2.89 -27.32
N PHE A 36 5.99 3.60 -27.10
CA PHE A 36 5.12 4.12 -28.15
C PHE A 36 4.44 5.39 -27.64
N ASP A 37 3.97 6.21 -28.57
CA ASP A 37 3.24 7.44 -28.26
C ASP A 37 1.73 7.18 -28.37
N VAL A 38 0.94 7.80 -27.50
CA VAL A 38 -0.52 7.68 -27.44
C VAL A 38 -1.11 9.08 -27.52
N ALA A 39 -1.98 9.32 -28.50
CA ALA A 39 -2.70 10.57 -28.61
C ALA A 39 -3.78 10.67 -27.52
N GLY A 40 -3.71 11.71 -26.69
CA GLY A 40 -4.72 12.06 -25.70
C GLY A 40 -5.42 13.38 -26.03
N SER A 41 -6.51 13.67 -25.32
CA SER A 41 -7.27 14.93 -25.47
C SER A 41 -6.46 16.20 -25.16
N HIS A 42 -5.28 16.06 -24.55
CA HIS A 42 -4.39 17.15 -24.15
C HIS A 42 -2.98 17.03 -24.77
N GLY A 43 -2.85 16.30 -25.88
CA GLY A 43 -1.58 16.08 -26.58
C GLY A 43 -1.11 14.63 -26.52
N GLU A 44 0.07 14.38 -27.07
CA GLU A 44 0.67 13.05 -27.08
C GLU A 44 1.31 12.70 -25.73
N ALA A 45 1.10 11.47 -25.28
CA ALA A 45 1.76 10.89 -24.12
C ALA A 45 2.66 9.73 -24.55
N ARG A 46 3.92 9.75 -24.14
CA ARG A 46 4.83 8.62 -24.34
C ARG A 46 4.61 7.56 -23.28
N VAL A 47 4.40 6.31 -23.72
CA VAL A 47 4.25 5.14 -22.84
C VAL A 47 5.52 4.31 -22.88
N HIS A 48 6.05 4.01 -21.70
CA HIS A 48 7.12 3.04 -21.49
C HIS A 48 6.51 1.77 -20.90
N MET A 49 6.75 0.62 -21.51
CA MET A 49 6.12 -0.64 -21.11
C MET A 49 7.13 -1.77 -20.98
N LEU A 50 7.05 -2.48 -19.85
CA LEU A 50 7.66 -3.79 -19.66
C LEU A 50 6.57 -4.85 -19.86
N ASP A 51 6.75 -5.71 -20.85
CA ASP A 51 5.94 -6.91 -21.06
C ASP A 51 6.62 -8.08 -20.37
N VAL A 52 5.91 -8.75 -19.47
CA VAL A 52 6.46 -9.76 -18.55
C VAL A 52 5.69 -11.06 -18.71
N ASP A 53 6.34 -12.08 -19.28
CA ASP A 53 5.76 -13.41 -19.43
C ASP A 53 5.89 -14.22 -18.14
N LEU A 54 4.85 -14.19 -17.32
CA LEU A 54 4.76 -14.98 -16.10
C LEU A 54 4.65 -16.50 -16.33
N ARG A 55 4.65 -16.99 -17.58
CA ARG A 55 4.75 -18.43 -17.88
C ARG A 55 6.20 -18.90 -17.94
N ASP A 56 7.17 -18.04 -18.25
CA ASP A 56 8.60 -18.41 -18.27
C ASP A 56 9.10 -18.63 -16.83
N PRO A 57 9.45 -19.85 -16.37
CA PRO A 57 9.79 -20.16 -14.97
C PRO A 57 10.91 -19.31 -14.36
N ARG A 58 11.68 -18.59 -15.17
CA ARG A 58 12.77 -17.71 -14.72
C ARG A 58 12.31 -16.29 -14.39
N THR A 59 11.05 -15.95 -14.69
CA THR A 59 10.51 -14.59 -14.59
C THR A 59 9.54 -14.48 -13.41
N SER A 60 9.65 -13.41 -12.61
CA SER A 60 8.72 -13.13 -11.52
C SER A 60 8.51 -11.64 -11.35
N VAL A 61 7.36 -11.27 -10.79
CA VAL A 61 7.06 -9.90 -10.36
C VAL A 61 6.90 -9.91 -8.85
N GLY A 62 7.55 -8.96 -8.18
CA GLY A 62 7.51 -8.80 -6.74
C GLY A 62 7.41 -7.34 -6.34
N LEU A 63 7.17 -7.10 -5.05
CA LEU A 63 7.14 -5.75 -4.49
C LEU A 63 8.56 -5.24 -4.25
N LEU A 64 8.93 -4.17 -4.97
CA LEU A 64 10.14 -3.39 -4.69
C LEU A 64 9.87 -2.42 -3.54
N TYR A 65 10.57 -2.58 -2.42
CA TYR A 65 10.43 -1.70 -1.25
C TYR A 65 11.73 -1.69 -0.42
N PRO A 66 11.99 -0.64 0.38
CA PRO A 66 13.27 -0.46 1.09
C PRO A 66 13.38 -1.29 2.38
N GLY A 67 12.57 -2.33 2.55
CA GLY A 67 12.58 -3.19 3.75
C GLY A 67 11.75 -2.67 4.92
N LYS A 68 11.30 -1.41 4.91
CA LYS A 68 10.38 -0.82 5.90
C LYS A 68 9.21 -0.13 5.22
N VAL A 69 8.03 -0.25 5.82
CA VAL A 69 6.76 0.28 5.30
C VAL A 69 6.78 1.81 5.22
N ALA A 70 7.30 2.48 6.26
CA ALA A 70 7.43 3.93 6.35
C ALA A 70 8.80 4.44 5.86
N ALA A 71 9.43 3.73 4.92
CA ALA A 71 10.65 4.18 4.26
C ALA A 71 10.44 4.32 2.76
N ARG A 72 11.26 5.15 2.12
CA ARG A 72 11.17 5.44 0.69
C ARG A 72 12.56 5.42 0.06
N ALA A 73 12.61 5.00 -1.19
CA ALA A 73 13.79 5.10 -2.03
C ALA A 73 13.38 5.30 -3.49
N PRO A 74 14.26 5.87 -4.34
CA PRO A 74 14.04 5.90 -5.77
C PRO A 74 13.81 4.50 -6.35
N VAL A 75 12.96 4.38 -7.37
CA VAL A 75 12.66 3.08 -8.02
C VAL A 75 13.92 2.44 -8.58
N SER A 76 14.85 3.23 -9.13
CA SER A 76 16.15 2.73 -9.61
C SER A 76 16.93 2.04 -8.50
N ALA A 77 17.10 2.70 -7.34
CA ALA A 77 17.81 2.12 -6.21
C ALA A 77 17.13 0.86 -5.65
N LEU A 78 15.79 0.82 -5.65
CA LEU A 78 15.04 -0.38 -5.24
C LEU A 78 15.23 -1.54 -6.23
N ALA A 79 15.19 -1.26 -7.54
CA ALA A 79 15.41 -2.26 -8.57
C ALA A 79 16.84 -2.81 -8.52
N ASP A 80 17.84 -1.92 -8.46
CA ASP A 80 19.26 -2.29 -8.35
C ASP A 80 19.52 -3.14 -7.08
N GLY A 81 18.99 -2.69 -5.93
CA GLY A 81 19.14 -3.41 -4.66
C GLY A 81 18.48 -4.78 -4.64
N ALA A 82 17.43 -4.99 -5.42
CA ALA A 82 16.76 -6.28 -5.58
C ALA A 82 17.37 -7.14 -6.70
N GLY A 83 18.30 -6.62 -7.49
CA GLY A 83 18.76 -7.26 -8.72
C GLY A 83 17.65 -7.43 -9.77
N ALA A 84 16.65 -6.53 -9.74
CA ALA A 84 15.52 -6.58 -10.66
C ALA A 84 15.92 -6.04 -12.04
N VAL A 85 15.43 -6.69 -13.09
CA VAL A 85 15.66 -6.29 -14.49
C VAL A 85 14.93 -5.00 -14.88
N GLY A 86 13.98 -4.55 -14.05
CA GLY A 86 13.21 -3.34 -14.24
C GLY A 86 12.25 -3.10 -13.07
N GLY A 87 11.73 -1.88 -12.96
CA GLY A 87 10.78 -1.49 -11.92
C GLY A 87 9.96 -0.28 -12.34
N ILE A 88 8.74 -0.20 -11.81
CA ILE A 88 7.85 0.97 -11.93
C ILE A 88 7.44 1.43 -10.53
N ASN A 89 7.05 2.70 -10.38
CA ASN A 89 6.42 3.12 -9.13
C ASN A 89 5.08 2.39 -8.94
N GLY A 90 4.74 2.12 -7.69
CA GLY A 90 3.49 1.47 -7.31
C GLY A 90 2.46 2.47 -6.79
N ASP A 91 1.97 2.16 -5.59
CA ASP A 91 0.88 2.83 -4.89
C ASP A 91 1.16 4.30 -4.54
N PHE A 92 0.08 5.04 -4.24
CA PHE A 92 0.17 6.33 -3.57
C PHE A 92 0.75 6.19 -2.17
N PHE A 93 1.37 7.24 -1.65
CA PHE A 93 2.00 7.21 -0.34
C PHE A 93 2.00 8.59 0.31
N ASN A 94 2.15 8.63 1.64
CA ASN A 94 2.21 9.85 2.44
C ASN A 94 3.59 10.52 2.29
N ILE A 95 3.83 11.14 1.12
CA ILE A 95 5.09 11.82 0.76
C ILE A 95 5.26 13.18 1.44
N THR A 96 4.15 13.85 1.75
CA THR A 96 4.10 15.18 2.33
C THR A 96 3.05 15.21 3.44
N GLU A 97 3.31 16.01 4.47
CA GLU A 97 2.36 16.28 5.54
C GLU A 97 2.32 17.79 5.77
N THR A 98 1.26 18.42 5.28
CA THR A 98 1.03 19.86 5.38
C THR A 98 -0.30 20.18 6.05
N GLN A 99 -1.08 19.17 6.44
CA GLN A 99 -2.41 19.32 6.99
C GLN A 99 -2.39 19.31 8.52
N HIS A 100 -1.35 18.71 9.12
CA HIS A 100 -1.19 18.60 10.56
C HIS A 100 0.17 19.19 11.00
N PRO A 101 0.19 20.41 11.56
CA PRO A 101 1.42 21.03 12.04
C PRO A 101 2.15 20.14 13.06
N GLY A 102 3.47 19.95 12.87
CA GLY A 102 4.31 19.14 13.76
C GLY A 102 4.26 17.62 13.50
N VAL A 103 3.43 17.16 12.56
CA VAL A 103 3.39 15.75 12.14
C VAL A 103 4.27 15.55 10.92
N GLU A 104 5.16 14.55 10.98
CA GLU A 104 6.03 14.24 9.85
C GLU A 104 5.33 13.37 8.79
N ALA A 105 5.75 13.54 7.54
CA ALA A 105 5.36 12.64 6.46
C ALA A 105 6.02 11.26 6.66
N THR A 106 5.21 10.23 6.83
CA THR A 106 5.68 8.86 7.11
C THR A 106 6.32 8.19 5.90
N GLY A 107 5.99 8.62 4.68
CA GLY A 107 6.38 7.92 3.46
C GLY A 107 5.67 6.59 3.21
N ALA A 108 4.80 6.15 4.11
CA ALA A 108 4.12 4.87 3.99
C ALA A 108 3.04 4.87 2.89
N PRO A 109 2.86 3.75 2.14
CA PRO A 109 1.88 3.63 1.07
C PRO A 109 0.43 3.62 1.59
N VAL A 110 -0.53 3.83 0.70
CA VAL A 110 -1.98 3.90 0.97
C VAL A 110 -2.58 2.50 1.17
N GLY A 111 -2.47 1.67 0.15
CA GLY A 111 -3.07 0.35 0.07
C GLY A 111 -2.29 -0.72 0.84
N PRO A 112 -2.88 -1.91 0.96
CA PRO A 112 -2.30 -3.01 1.70
C PRO A 112 -1.17 -3.67 0.90
N ALA A 113 -0.26 -4.36 1.58
CA ALA A 113 0.88 -5.00 0.94
C ALA A 113 1.22 -6.35 1.58
N ILE A 114 1.52 -7.32 0.72
CA ILE A 114 2.08 -8.63 1.07
C ILE A 114 3.33 -8.84 0.24
N THR A 115 4.41 -9.36 0.84
CA THR A 115 5.60 -9.79 0.10
C THR A 115 6.05 -11.16 0.57
N GLY A 116 6.29 -12.11 -0.34
CA GLY A 116 6.70 -13.47 0.03
C GLY A 116 5.75 -14.17 1.01
N GLY A 117 4.44 -13.86 0.96
CA GLY A 117 3.44 -14.35 1.91
C GLY A 117 3.43 -13.65 3.27
N HIS A 118 4.32 -12.69 3.51
CA HIS A 118 4.38 -11.89 4.73
C HIS A 118 3.47 -10.66 4.63
N ALA A 119 2.52 -10.53 5.55
CA ALA A 119 1.62 -9.39 5.61
C ALA A 119 2.35 -8.15 6.15
N LEU A 120 2.66 -7.21 5.27
CA LEU A 120 3.42 -6.01 5.61
C LEU A 120 2.52 -4.93 6.21
N LYS A 121 1.36 -4.67 5.62
CA LYS A 121 0.47 -3.59 6.08
C LYS A 121 -0.96 -3.71 5.54
N GLY A 122 -1.90 -3.04 6.22
CA GLY A 122 -3.31 -2.89 5.84
C GLY A 122 -3.59 -1.63 5.01
N ALA A 123 -4.79 -1.54 4.44
CA ALA A 123 -5.21 -0.35 3.70
C ALA A 123 -5.55 0.80 4.67
N VAL A 124 -5.17 2.04 4.33
CA VAL A 124 -5.68 3.21 5.07
C VAL A 124 -7.16 3.46 4.75
N PRO A 125 -7.92 4.14 5.62
CA PRO A 125 -9.29 4.55 5.29
C PRO A 125 -9.38 5.39 4.01
N ASN A 126 -10.46 5.20 3.25
CA ASN A 126 -10.71 5.88 1.98
C ASN A 126 -10.62 7.41 2.07
N GLY A 127 -11.15 8.01 3.14
CA GLY A 127 -11.11 9.46 3.37
C GLY A 127 -9.75 9.99 3.79
N GLN A 128 -8.79 9.11 4.11
CA GLN A 128 -7.46 9.45 4.60
C GLN A 128 -6.34 9.23 3.57
N ARG A 129 -6.61 8.56 2.44
CA ARG A 129 -5.58 8.29 1.43
C ARG A 129 -5.00 9.57 0.82
N PHE A 130 -3.81 9.45 0.26
CA PHE A 130 -3.25 10.42 -0.68
C PHE A 130 -3.60 10.06 -2.13
N GLY A 131 -3.68 11.06 -3.02
CA GLY A 131 -4.02 10.89 -4.44
C GLY A 131 -5.27 11.66 -4.90
N PRO A 132 -5.52 11.70 -6.23
CA PRO A 132 -6.69 12.34 -6.82
C PRO A 132 -7.97 11.59 -6.44
N ALA A 133 -9.12 12.26 -6.52
CA ALA A 133 -10.43 11.67 -6.18
C ALA A 133 -10.59 10.25 -6.74
N MET A 134 -11.04 9.31 -5.90
CA MET A 134 -11.21 7.93 -6.34
C MET A 134 -12.41 7.82 -7.29
N PRO A 135 -12.29 7.01 -8.35
CA PRO A 135 -13.45 6.62 -9.14
C PRO A 135 -14.50 5.90 -8.27
N PRO A 136 -15.79 5.98 -8.63
CA PRO A 136 -16.84 5.23 -7.95
C PRO A 136 -16.54 3.73 -7.90
N GLY A 137 -16.78 3.11 -6.74
CA GLY A 137 -16.60 1.66 -6.54
C GLY A 137 -15.15 1.21 -6.29
N VAL A 138 -14.18 2.12 -6.29
CA VAL A 138 -12.78 1.82 -5.96
C VAL A 138 -12.51 2.10 -4.48
N THR A 139 -11.73 1.22 -3.84
CA THR A 139 -11.31 1.36 -2.44
C THR A 139 -9.79 1.34 -2.35
N THR A 140 -9.23 1.78 -1.22
CA THR A 140 -7.80 1.65 -0.91
C THR A 140 -7.33 0.20 -0.76
N GLU A 141 -8.25 -0.77 -0.74
CA GLU A 141 -7.99 -2.19 -0.58
C GLU A 141 -7.67 -2.90 -1.91
N ALA A 142 -7.80 -2.21 -3.05
CA ALA A 142 -7.51 -2.78 -4.36
C ALA A 142 -6.02 -3.14 -4.49
N VAL A 143 -5.73 -4.33 -5.02
CA VAL A 143 -4.37 -4.84 -5.20
C VAL A 143 -4.17 -5.45 -6.58
N LEU A 144 -2.94 -5.34 -7.08
CA LEU A 144 -2.40 -6.20 -8.13
C LEU A 144 -1.52 -7.25 -7.47
N GLY A 145 -1.90 -8.52 -7.56
CA GLY A 145 -1.17 -9.64 -6.96
C GLY A 145 -0.71 -10.65 -8.00
N VAL A 146 0.47 -11.24 -7.79
CA VAL A 146 0.93 -12.43 -8.53
C VAL A 146 1.07 -13.57 -7.51
N GLY A 147 0.24 -14.60 -7.68
CA GLY A 147 0.24 -15.77 -6.80
C GLY A 147 1.33 -16.78 -7.14
N TYR A 148 1.44 -17.84 -6.34
CA TYR A 148 2.34 -18.99 -6.60
C TYR A 148 2.05 -19.70 -7.93
N ASP A 149 0.84 -19.54 -8.46
CA ASP A 149 0.44 -20.04 -9.78
C ASP A 149 0.90 -19.15 -10.94
N ARG A 150 1.64 -18.07 -10.64
CA ARG A 150 2.27 -17.15 -11.59
C ARG A 150 1.26 -16.46 -12.50
N ARG A 151 0.08 -16.16 -11.95
CA ARG A 151 -0.96 -15.37 -12.62
C ARG A 151 -1.18 -14.06 -11.89
N ALA A 152 -1.15 -12.97 -12.66
CA ALA A 152 -1.53 -11.64 -12.19
C ALA A 152 -3.04 -11.55 -12.00
N ARG A 153 -3.48 -10.91 -10.91
CA ARG A 153 -4.88 -10.69 -10.57
C ARG A 153 -5.08 -9.29 -10.02
N LEU A 154 -6.21 -8.69 -10.39
CA LEU A 154 -6.77 -7.57 -9.65
C LEU A 154 -7.71 -8.14 -8.61
N ASP A 155 -7.52 -7.75 -7.36
CA ASP A 155 -8.32 -8.26 -6.25
C ASP A 155 -8.41 -7.20 -5.14
N ARG A 156 -8.97 -7.59 -4.00
CA ARG A 156 -9.10 -6.79 -2.80
C ARG A 156 -8.46 -7.50 -1.63
N LEU A 157 -7.61 -6.78 -0.89
CA LEU A 157 -6.97 -7.29 0.31
C LEU A 157 -7.50 -6.53 1.54
N THR A 158 -8.10 -7.28 2.46
CA THR A 158 -8.68 -6.75 3.71
C THR A 158 -7.89 -7.26 4.91
N LEU A 159 -7.93 -6.50 6.00
CA LEU A 159 -7.36 -6.93 7.28
C LEU A 159 -8.46 -7.58 8.13
N ASP A 160 -8.23 -8.83 8.54
CA ASP A 160 -8.95 -9.46 9.64
C ASP A 160 -7.92 -9.88 10.69
N GLY A 161 -8.00 -9.29 11.87
CA GLY A 161 -7.03 -9.48 12.93
C GLY A 161 -7.55 -8.98 14.26
N TRP A 162 -6.96 -9.49 15.34
CA TRP A 162 -7.33 -9.09 16.69
C TRP A 162 -6.19 -9.27 17.68
N ILE A 163 -6.24 -8.51 18.76
CA ILE A 163 -5.44 -8.73 19.97
C ILE A 163 -6.28 -9.50 20.96
N ARG A 164 -5.72 -10.55 21.55
CA ARG A 164 -6.36 -11.30 22.63
C ARG A 164 -5.77 -10.89 23.97
N THR A 165 -6.61 -10.40 24.87
CA THR A 165 -6.29 -10.19 26.28
C THR A 165 -6.89 -11.32 27.12
N LYS A 166 -6.69 -11.30 28.44
CA LYS A 166 -7.33 -12.27 29.34
C LYS A 166 -8.86 -12.15 29.34
N GLY A 167 -9.40 -10.97 29.11
CA GLY A 167 -10.83 -10.67 29.24
C GLY A 167 -11.54 -10.30 27.94
N ALA A 168 -10.81 -10.04 26.85
CA ALA A 168 -11.40 -9.54 25.62
C ALA A 168 -10.61 -9.92 24.37
N ARG A 169 -11.30 -9.83 23.23
CA ARG A 169 -10.73 -9.82 21.90
C ARG A 169 -10.96 -8.44 21.29
N LEU A 170 -9.89 -7.71 21.03
CA LEU A 170 -9.94 -6.36 20.45
C LEU A 170 -9.66 -6.48 18.95
N PRO A 171 -10.60 -6.14 18.05
CA PRO A 171 -10.35 -6.17 16.62
C PRO A 171 -9.30 -5.14 16.22
N LEU A 172 -8.47 -5.48 15.24
CA LEU A 172 -7.55 -4.53 14.63
C LEU A 172 -8.27 -3.73 13.56
N GLY A 173 -8.13 -2.41 13.62
CA GLY A 173 -8.47 -1.48 12.53
C GLY A 173 -7.31 -1.23 11.57
N GLY A 174 -6.10 -1.71 11.90
CA GLY A 174 -4.95 -1.51 11.04
C GLY A 174 -3.70 -2.32 11.37
N LEU A 175 -2.83 -2.41 10.36
CA LEU A 175 -1.50 -3.00 10.45
C LEU A 175 -0.49 -2.09 9.74
N ASN A 176 0.51 -1.57 10.44
CA ASN A 176 1.60 -0.74 9.92
C ASN A 176 1.11 0.36 8.94
N GLN A 177 0.14 1.17 9.36
CA GLN A 177 -0.51 2.16 8.51
C GLN A 177 -0.48 3.56 9.12
N TYR A 178 -0.28 4.57 8.27
CA TYR A 178 -0.19 5.97 8.72
C TYR A 178 -1.55 6.59 9.05
N ALA A 179 -2.66 5.87 8.88
CA ALA A 179 -3.99 6.33 9.23
C ALA A 179 -4.84 5.13 9.67
N LEU A 180 -5.51 5.26 10.81
CA LEU A 180 -6.46 4.27 11.33
C LEU A 180 -7.91 4.75 11.14
N PRO A 181 -8.86 3.82 11.03
CA PRO A 181 -10.26 4.14 11.28
C PRO A 181 -10.43 4.80 12.65
N VAL A 182 -11.31 5.78 12.76
CA VAL A 182 -11.59 6.46 14.04
C VAL A 182 -12.10 5.45 15.08
N GLY A 183 -11.54 5.48 16.29
CA GLY A 183 -11.95 4.60 17.39
C GLY A 183 -11.51 3.14 17.23
N SER A 184 -10.44 2.89 16.47
CA SER A 184 -9.90 1.54 16.23
C SER A 184 -8.49 1.37 16.80
N VAL A 185 -8.02 0.12 16.85
CA VAL A 185 -6.66 -0.22 17.30
C VAL A 185 -5.78 -0.57 16.09
N GLY A 186 -4.63 0.09 15.97
CA GLY A 186 -3.62 -0.23 14.98
C GLY A 186 -2.47 -1.04 15.57
N ALA A 187 -2.01 -2.06 14.85
CA ALA A 187 -0.80 -2.80 15.20
C ALA A 187 0.39 -2.33 14.37
N PHE A 188 1.47 -1.93 15.04
CA PHE A 188 2.75 -1.60 14.44
C PHE A 188 3.80 -2.63 14.85
N THR A 189 4.59 -3.07 13.89
CA THR A 189 5.58 -4.13 14.03
C THR A 189 6.96 -3.63 13.63
N GLY A 190 7.96 -4.49 13.71
CA GLY A 190 9.29 -4.20 13.18
C GLY A 190 9.31 -3.78 11.70
N ASP A 191 8.27 -4.08 10.91
CA ASP A 191 8.17 -3.69 9.50
C ASP A 191 7.84 -2.20 9.30
N TRP A 192 7.30 -1.51 10.31
CA TRP A 192 6.94 -0.10 10.20
C TRP A 192 8.13 0.78 9.81
N GLY A 193 9.25 0.65 10.52
CA GLY A 193 10.39 1.56 10.40
C GLY A 193 10.46 2.55 11.56
N SER A 194 11.14 3.67 11.34
CA SER A 194 11.44 4.66 12.39
C SER A 194 10.51 5.87 12.40
N ALA A 195 9.60 6.00 11.44
CA ALA A 195 8.68 7.13 11.37
C ALA A 195 7.78 7.19 12.62
N SER A 196 7.40 8.40 13.00
CA SER A 196 6.40 8.66 14.03
C SER A 196 5.09 7.98 13.66
N ARG A 197 4.46 7.37 14.67
CA ARG A 197 3.14 6.77 14.55
C ARG A 197 2.03 7.81 14.73
N VAL A 198 2.34 9.05 15.12
CA VAL A 198 1.33 10.07 15.44
C VAL A 198 0.41 10.37 14.26
N ARG A 199 0.90 10.26 13.02
CA ARG A 199 0.04 10.47 11.83
C ARG A 199 -1.17 9.54 11.82
N THR A 200 -1.07 8.36 12.45
CA THR A 200 -2.15 7.36 12.50
C THR A 200 -3.40 7.82 13.21
N THR A 201 -3.28 8.82 14.09
CA THR A 201 -4.38 9.38 14.89
C THR A 201 -4.88 10.71 14.34
N CYS A 202 -4.40 11.13 13.17
CA CYS A 202 -4.80 12.35 12.49
C CYS A 202 -5.83 12.12 11.39
N GLY A 203 -6.71 13.11 11.17
CA GLY A 203 -7.82 13.00 10.24
C GLY A 203 -9.01 12.21 10.80
N THR A 204 -10.07 12.12 10.00
CA THR A 204 -11.21 11.23 10.23
C THR A 204 -11.41 10.30 9.03
N ASP A 205 -12.34 9.35 9.14
CA ASP A 205 -12.69 8.42 8.05
C ASP A 205 -13.17 9.12 6.78
N THR A 206 -13.56 10.39 6.87
CA THR A 206 -14.11 11.20 5.78
C THR A 206 -13.35 12.49 5.51
N ASN A 207 -12.44 12.92 6.38
CA ASN A 207 -11.67 14.15 6.22
C ASN A 207 -10.21 13.95 6.66
N ARG A 208 -9.31 13.77 5.67
CA ARG A 208 -7.86 13.64 5.89
C ARG A 208 -7.24 14.81 6.65
N GLY A 209 -7.77 16.02 6.54
CA GLY A 209 -7.21 17.24 7.16
C GLY A 209 -7.83 17.61 8.50
N ALA A 210 -8.70 16.76 9.06
CA ALA A 210 -9.22 16.98 10.41
C ALA A 210 -8.10 16.83 11.47
N PRO A 211 -8.21 17.48 12.64
CA PRO A 211 -7.17 17.43 13.66
C PRO A 211 -6.80 16.02 14.11
N CYS A 212 -5.62 15.88 14.71
CA CYS A 212 -5.26 14.65 15.41
C CYS A 212 -6.09 14.47 16.67
N SER A 213 -6.47 13.22 16.94
CA SER A 213 -7.15 12.86 18.17
C SER A 213 -6.28 13.24 19.36
N THR A 214 -6.92 13.83 20.38
CA THR A 214 -6.32 14.05 21.70
C THR A 214 -6.54 12.86 22.63
N ASP A 215 -7.37 11.91 22.22
CA ASP A 215 -7.63 10.66 22.92
C ASP A 215 -6.90 9.55 22.18
N THR A 216 -5.70 9.23 22.67
CA THR A 216 -4.80 8.23 22.09
C THR A 216 -4.13 7.44 23.19
N HIS A 217 -3.73 6.20 22.92
CA HIS A 217 -2.95 5.43 23.86
C HIS A 217 -2.03 4.46 23.13
N GLU A 218 -0.73 4.55 23.39
CA GLU A 218 0.27 3.64 22.82
C GLU A 218 0.63 2.55 23.83
N VAL A 219 0.56 1.28 23.43
CA VAL A 219 0.93 0.13 24.27
C VAL A 219 2.00 -0.69 23.57
N THR A 220 3.17 -0.84 24.20
CA THR A 220 4.23 -1.70 23.70
C THR A 220 4.08 -3.10 24.29
N VAL A 221 3.87 -4.08 23.42
CA VAL A 221 3.78 -5.50 23.75
C VAL A 221 5.01 -6.22 23.23
N ARG A 222 5.75 -6.90 24.11
CA ARG A 222 6.90 -7.71 23.75
C ARG A 222 6.72 -9.12 24.27
N ASP A 223 6.88 -10.11 23.38
CA ASP A 223 6.76 -11.53 23.70
C ASP A 223 5.43 -11.85 24.46
N GLY A 224 4.35 -11.19 24.03
CA GLY A 224 3.00 -11.36 24.60
C GLY A 224 2.74 -10.62 25.92
N ARG A 225 3.66 -9.77 26.39
CA ARG A 225 3.51 -8.99 27.63
C ARG A 225 3.57 -7.49 27.35
N VAL A 226 2.71 -6.72 28.02
CA VAL A 226 2.83 -5.26 28.02
C VAL A 226 4.11 -4.87 28.77
N VAL A 227 4.98 -4.10 28.13
CA VAL A 227 6.25 -3.64 28.71
C VAL A 227 6.35 -2.12 28.82
N ALA A 228 5.51 -1.37 28.10
CA ALA A 228 5.40 0.08 28.24
C ALA A 228 4.02 0.56 27.76
N SER A 229 3.62 1.74 28.23
CA SER A 229 2.46 2.47 27.76
C SER A 229 2.75 3.97 27.75
N ALA A 230 2.09 4.71 26.85
CA ALA A 230 2.17 6.16 26.76
C ALA A 230 0.83 6.75 26.29
N ASP A 231 0.55 8.00 26.64
CA ASP A 231 -0.69 8.67 26.22
C ASP A 231 -0.63 9.19 24.78
N THR A 232 0.53 9.15 24.14
CA THR A 232 0.72 9.62 22.76
C THR A 232 1.51 8.61 21.93
N PRO A 233 1.22 8.48 20.63
CA PRO A 233 2.00 7.63 19.73
C PRO A 233 3.45 8.10 19.63
N GLY A 234 4.37 7.16 19.75
CA GLY A 234 5.80 7.41 19.72
C GLY A 234 6.40 7.40 18.32
N THR A 235 7.72 7.52 18.29
CA THR A 235 8.56 7.42 17.09
C THR A 235 9.62 6.33 17.26
N GLY A 236 10.37 6.06 16.20
CA GLY A 236 11.51 5.16 16.23
C GLY A 236 11.19 3.70 15.92
N PRO A 237 12.24 2.90 15.70
CA PRO A 237 12.14 1.52 15.26
C PRO A 237 11.52 0.62 16.31
N ILE A 238 10.79 -0.41 15.86
CA ILE A 238 10.18 -1.43 16.72
C ILE A 238 11.05 -2.69 16.66
N ALA A 239 11.45 -3.18 17.84
CA ALA A 239 12.28 -4.38 17.95
C ALA A 239 11.53 -5.64 17.47
N ARG A 240 12.28 -6.66 17.02
CA ARG A 240 11.70 -7.97 16.69
C ARG A 240 11.03 -8.57 17.92
N GLY A 241 9.87 -9.21 17.73
CA GLY A 241 9.07 -9.77 18.82
C GLY A 241 8.26 -8.72 19.59
N THR A 242 8.34 -7.44 19.17
CA THR A 242 7.56 -6.35 19.73
C THR A 242 6.48 -5.91 18.74
N THR A 243 5.30 -5.64 19.29
CA THR A 243 4.20 -4.95 18.61
C THR A 243 3.85 -3.72 19.43
N VAL A 244 3.72 -2.58 18.77
CA VAL A 244 3.21 -1.35 19.35
C VAL A 244 1.77 -1.19 18.91
N LEU A 245 0.86 -1.08 19.87
CA LEU A 245 -0.55 -0.82 19.63
C LEU A 245 -0.81 0.66 19.78
N VAL A 246 -1.59 1.25 18.89
CA VAL A 246 -2.07 2.64 18.96
C VAL A 246 -3.58 2.64 18.85
#